data_AF-A0A1N6FKH6-F1
#
_entry.id   AF-A0A1N6FKH6-F1
#
_cell.length_a   1.000
_cell.length_b   1.000
_cell.length_c   1.000
_cell.angle_alpha   90.00
_cell.angle_beta   90.00
_cell.angle_gamma   90.00
#
_symmetry.space_group_name_H-M   'P 1'
#
loop_
_entity.id
_entity.type
_entity.pdbx_description
1 polymer ?
#
loop_
_entity_poly.entity_id
_entity_poly.type
_entity_poly.pdbx_seq_one_letter_code
_entity_poly.pdbx_strand_id
1 'polypeptide(L)'
;MAFHAPQWFSDALTTASGDPALDRDPRWPRFLNPDWRCPCCGIGSPGLADIGFDHPAVWPHGSRHATGEVLMQVGRDRLTSDLCRYRDAHFIRCILPVPITGYDGYICFGPWARVAREHFEAYAASTLPPFPPFDGCEAMLANDLPGSDPRMPVPCLLTTAGPTDRPALFAEGGGLRHAQQQGLTFDSLLEIYAALGTDLRGHLDHDPEVDPAAEPGQSPGPGPDDPNG
;
A
#
# COMPACT_ATOMS: atom_id res chain seq x y z
N MET A 1 15.61 5.53 -0.06
CA MET A 1 14.42 5.52 -0.95
C MET A 1 14.56 4.37 -1.92
N ALA A 2 13.52 3.56 -2.11
CA ALA A 2 13.55 2.32 -2.89
C ALA A 2 13.27 2.51 -4.40
N PHE A 3 13.11 3.75 -4.86
CA PHE A 3 12.82 4.11 -6.25
C PHE A 3 13.36 5.52 -6.56
N HIS A 4 13.67 5.81 -7.82
CA HIS A 4 14.05 7.15 -8.25
C HIS A 4 12.80 8.02 -8.35
N ALA A 5 12.51 8.74 -7.27
CA ALA A 5 11.35 9.62 -7.18
C ALA A 5 11.64 10.98 -7.85
N PRO A 6 10.65 11.58 -8.52
CA PRO A 6 10.72 12.99 -8.88
C PRO A 6 10.93 13.87 -7.64
N GLN A 7 11.68 14.97 -7.77
CA GLN A 7 11.96 15.86 -6.64
C GLN A 7 10.69 16.33 -5.93
N TRP A 8 9.64 16.66 -6.69
CA TRP A 8 8.36 17.09 -6.13
C TRP A 8 7.72 16.05 -5.20
N PHE A 9 7.99 14.75 -5.41
CA PHE A 9 7.48 13.68 -4.53
C PHE A 9 8.27 13.63 -3.22
N SER A 10 9.59 13.79 -3.28
CA SER A 10 10.43 13.91 -2.09
C SER A 10 10.03 15.12 -1.23
N ASP A 11 9.73 16.25 -1.89
CA ASP A 11 9.23 17.45 -1.22
C ASP A 11 7.86 17.22 -0.59
N ALA A 12 6.97 16.51 -1.31
CA ALA A 12 5.64 16.14 -0.81
C ALA A 12 5.72 15.23 0.42
N LEU A 13 6.59 14.21 0.40
CA LEU A 13 6.81 13.32 1.54
C LEU A 13 7.29 14.12 2.76
N THR A 14 8.29 14.98 2.58
CA THR A 14 8.80 15.85 3.66
C THR A 14 7.70 16.77 4.21
N THR A 15 6.88 17.34 3.34
CA THR A 15 5.77 18.23 3.74
C THR A 15 4.70 17.46 4.51
N ALA A 16 4.29 16.30 4.01
CA ALA A 16 3.27 15.46 4.64
C ALA A 16 3.70 15.03 6.05
N SER A 17 4.95 14.60 6.24
CA SER A 17 5.48 14.18 7.54
C SER A 17 5.45 15.29 8.61
N GLY A 18 5.36 16.57 8.21
CA GLY A 18 5.41 17.71 9.13
C GLY A 18 4.07 18.07 9.81
N ASP A 19 2.96 17.43 9.45
CA ASP A 19 1.63 17.74 10.00
C ASP A 19 1.38 17.01 11.34
N PRO A 20 1.18 17.71 12.47
CA PRO A 20 0.97 17.06 13.77
C PRO A 20 -0.45 16.50 13.98
N ALA A 21 -1.35 16.58 13.00
CA ALA A 21 -2.73 16.13 13.15
C ALA A 21 -2.82 14.64 13.51
N LEU A 22 -1.98 13.80 12.92
CA LEU A 22 -1.99 12.35 13.13
C LEU A 22 -1.57 11.96 14.55
N ASP A 23 -0.61 12.68 15.14
CA ASP A 23 -0.15 12.46 16.52
C ASP A 23 -1.25 12.66 17.56
N ARG A 24 -2.29 13.45 17.23
CA ARG A 24 -3.42 13.75 18.11
C ARG A 24 -4.59 12.81 17.90
N ASP A 25 -4.52 11.94 16.89
CA ASP A 25 -5.57 10.98 16.60
C ASP A 25 -5.38 9.70 17.42
N PRO A 26 -6.25 9.41 18.41
CA PRO A 26 -6.09 8.23 19.27
C PRO A 26 -6.26 6.91 18.50
N ARG A 27 -6.87 6.94 17.30
CA ARG A 27 -7.03 5.77 16.44
C ARG A 27 -5.70 5.35 15.81
N TRP A 28 -4.77 6.28 15.58
CA TRP A 28 -3.50 6.01 14.92
C TRP A 28 -2.59 5.01 15.67
N PRO A 29 -2.30 5.19 16.97
CA PRO A 29 -1.51 4.20 17.71
C PRO A 29 -2.23 2.85 17.85
N ARG A 30 -3.57 2.81 17.88
CA ARG A 30 -4.36 1.56 17.87
C ARG A 30 -4.21 0.85 16.54
N PHE A 31 -4.27 1.61 15.45
CA PHE A 31 -4.12 1.12 14.10
C PHE A 31 -2.73 0.51 13.87
N LEU A 32 -1.66 1.12 14.37
CA LEU A 32 -0.31 0.56 14.21
C LEU A 32 0.03 -0.57 15.18
N ASN A 33 -0.77 -0.79 16.23
CA ASN A 33 -0.48 -1.79 17.25
C ASN A 33 -0.99 -3.19 16.81
N PRO A 34 -0.09 -4.16 16.51
CA PRO A 34 -0.49 -5.50 16.10
C PRO A 34 -1.17 -6.32 17.21
N ASP A 35 -1.03 -5.90 18.47
CA ASP A 35 -1.65 -6.54 19.63
C ASP A 35 -3.00 -5.90 20.00
N TRP A 36 -3.33 -4.74 19.43
CA TRP A 36 -4.62 -4.10 19.68
C TRP A 36 -5.76 -4.92 19.05
N ARG A 37 -6.85 -5.05 19.79
CA ARG A 37 -8.08 -5.74 19.38
C ARG A 37 -9.27 -4.86 19.73
N CYS A 38 -10.27 -4.77 18.86
CA CYS A 38 -11.51 -4.03 19.17
C CYS A 38 -12.13 -4.63 20.44
N PRO A 39 -12.37 -3.84 21.50
CA PRO A 39 -13.10 -4.32 22.67
C PRO A 39 -14.50 -4.84 22.32
N CYS A 40 -15.10 -4.29 21.26
CA CYS A 40 -16.44 -4.61 20.78
C CYS A 40 -16.60 -6.03 20.20
N CYS A 41 -15.61 -6.50 19.44
CA CYS A 41 -15.74 -7.70 18.60
C CYS A 41 -14.44 -8.50 18.44
N GLY A 42 -13.34 -8.06 19.03
CA GLY A 42 -12.04 -8.73 18.95
C GLY A 42 -11.30 -8.58 17.61
N ILE A 43 -11.82 -7.81 16.64
CA ILE A 43 -11.12 -7.56 15.37
C ILE A 43 -9.79 -6.84 15.65
N GLY A 44 -8.68 -7.39 15.15
CA GLY A 44 -7.36 -6.76 15.26
C GLY A 44 -7.12 -5.70 14.19
N SER A 45 -6.16 -4.82 14.46
CA SER A 45 -5.70 -3.89 13.42
C SER A 45 -4.76 -4.59 12.43
N PRO A 46 -4.90 -4.37 11.11
CA PRO A 46 -3.95 -4.88 10.12
C PRO A 46 -2.62 -4.13 10.11
N GLY A 47 -2.53 -2.98 10.80
CA GLY A 47 -1.41 -2.05 10.60
C GLY A 47 -1.45 -1.40 9.21
N LEU A 48 -0.39 -0.67 8.88
CA LEU A 48 -0.23 -0.09 7.54
C LEU A 48 0.03 -1.22 6.54
N ALA A 49 -0.92 -1.47 5.64
CA ALA A 49 -0.88 -2.55 4.68
C ALA A 49 -0.96 -2.03 3.25
N ASP A 50 -0.03 -2.47 2.40
CA ASP A 50 -0.02 -2.12 0.98
C ASP A 50 -1.20 -2.79 0.24
N ILE A 51 -1.67 -2.12 -0.81
CA ILE A 51 -2.84 -2.55 -1.59
C ILE A 51 -2.37 -3.07 -2.94
N GLY A 52 -2.35 -4.39 -3.11
CA GLY A 52 -1.91 -5.04 -4.36
C GLY A 52 -3.06 -5.46 -5.27
N PHE A 53 -2.86 -5.31 -6.58
CA PHE A 53 -3.75 -5.89 -7.60
C PHE A 53 -3.09 -7.11 -8.24
N ASP A 54 -3.81 -8.23 -8.32
CA ASP A 54 -3.28 -9.48 -8.88
C ASP A 54 -3.02 -9.37 -10.39
N HIS A 55 -3.84 -8.60 -11.10
CA HIS A 55 -3.76 -8.41 -12.55
C HIS A 55 -4.27 -7.01 -12.97
N PRO A 56 -3.98 -6.57 -14.20
CA PRO A 56 -4.63 -5.38 -14.76
C PRO A 56 -6.15 -5.57 -14.83
N ALA A 57 -6.94 -4.50 -14.70
CA ALA A 57 -8.41 -4.57 -14.68
C ALA A 57 -9.01 -5.24 -15.92
N VAL A 58 -8.33 -5.16 -17.07
CA VAL A 58 -8.78 -5.73 -18.35
C VAL A 58 -8.56 -7.25 -18.47
N TRP A 59 -7.84 -7.88 -17.55
CA TRP A 59 -7.53 -9.32 -17.60
C TRP A 59 -8.75 -10.17 -17.23
N PRO A 60 -9.24 -11.05 -18.13
CA PRO A 60 -10.51 -11.76 -17.92
C PRO A 60 -10.36 -13.19 -17.37
N HIS A 61 -9.13 -13.70 -17.24
CA HIS A 61 -8.88 -15.15 -17.06
C HIS A 61 -8.85 -15.60 -15.59
N GLY A 62 -9.28 -14.73 -14.66
CA GLY A 62 -9.26 -14.99 -13.22
C GLY A 62 -7.92 -14.66 -12.55
N SER A 63 -7.81 -15.05 -11.29
CA SER A 63 -6.67 -14.70 -10.43
C SER A 63 -5.53 -15.71 -10.52
N ARG A 64 -4.32 -15.25 -10.85
CA ARG A 64 -3.09 -16.05 -10.79
C ARG A 64 -2.74 -16.42 -9.35
N HIS A 65 -2.93 -15.49 -8.41
CA HIS A 65 -2.70 -15.78 -6.99
C HIS A 65 -3.56 -16.95 -6.49
N ALA A 66 -4.84 -17.00 -6.90
CA ALA A 66 -5.77 -18.07 -6.49
C ALA A 66 -5.38 -19.45 -7.04
N THR A 67 -4.66 -19.54 -8.16
CA THR A 67 -4.20 -20.83 -8.71
C THR A 67 -2.89 -21.30 -8.07
N GLY A 68 -2.14 -20.41 -7.42
CA GLY A 68 -0.80 -20.69 -6.89
C GLY A 68 0.28 -20.85 -7.97
N GLU A 69 -0.05 -20.58 -9.24
CA GLU A 69 0.87 -20.76 -10.36
C GLU A 69 1.81 -19.56 -10.53
N VAL A 70 3.05 -19.82 -10.95
CA VAL A 70 4.05 -18.76 -11.26
C VAL A 70 3.69 -18.02 -12.55
N LEU A 71 3.10 -18.74 -13.51
CA LEU A 71 2.65 -18.22 -14.80
C LEU A 71 1.24 -18.74 -15.07
N MET A 72 0.29 -17.83 -15.24
CA MET A 72 -1.02 -18.14 -15.81
C MET A 72 -0.97 -17.86 -17.31
N GLN A 73 -1.27 -18.87 -18.13
CA GLN A 73 -1.25 -18.76 -19.58
C GLN A 73 -2.55 -19.28 -20.21
N VAL A 74 -3.19 -18.43 -21.01
CA VAL A 74 -4.41 -18.77 -21.77
C VAL A 74 -4.16 -18.43 -23.24
N GLY A 75 -3.83 -19.43 -24.04
CA GLY A 75 -3.41 -19.23 -25.43
C GLY A 75 -2.14 -18.37 -25.52
N ARG A 76 -2.28 -17.14 -26.04
CA ARG A 76 -1.19 -16.16 -26.14
C ARG A 76 -1.11 -15.20 -24.95
N ASP A 77 -2.18 -15.12 -24.17
CA ASP A 77 -2.24 -14.25 -23.00
C ASP A 77 -1.41 -14.86 -21.87
N ARG A 78 -0.66 -14.01 -21.16
CA ARG A 78 0.27 -14.43 -20.11
C ARG A 78 0.22 -13.46 -18.95
N LEU A 79 0.23 -13.99 -17.74
CA LEU A 79 0.29 -13.22 -16.50
C LEU A 79 1.28 -13.89 -15.54
N THR A 80 2.28 -13.12 -15.11
CA THR A 80 3.22 -13.49 -14.04
C THR A 80 3.00 -12.59 -12.82
N SER A 81 3.88 -12.65 -11.83
CA SER A 81 3.87 -11.72 -10.69
C SER A 81 4.08 -10.26 -11.07
N ASP A 82 4.77 -9.99 -12.18
CA ASP A 82 5.28 -8.65 -12.54
C ASP A 82 5.02 -8.24 -13.99
N LEU A 83 4.69 -9.18 -14.89
CA LEU A 83 4.46 -8.93 -16.31
C LEU A 83 3.13 -9.52 -16.77
N CYS A 84 2.41 -8.77 -17.59
CA CYS A 84 1.18 -9.23 -18.20
C CYS A 84 1.12 -8.86 -19.68
N ARG A 85 0.68 -9.80 -20.51
CA ARG A 85 0.37 -9.62 -21.92
C ARG A 85 -1.05 -10.10 -22.15
N TYR A 86 -1.90 -9.19 -22.63
CA TYR A 86 -3.29 -9.51 -22.96
C TYR A 86 -3.60 -8.95 -24.35
N ARG A 87 -3.88 -9.85 -25.30
CA ARG A 87 -3.95 -9.51 -26.72
C ARG A 87 -2.66 -8.78 -27.17
N ASP A 88 -2.79 -7.56 -27.67
CA ASP A 88 -1.66 -6.73 -28.12
C ASP A 88 -1.18 -5.74 -27.03
N ALA A 89 -1.82 -5.72 -25.86
CA ALA A 89 -1.48 -4.83 -24.76
C ALA A 89 -0.45 -5.47 -23.81
N HIS A 90 0.45 -4.63 -23.30
CA HIS A 90 1.57 -5.00 -22.46
C HIS A 90 1.50 -4.21 -21.15
N PHE A 91 1.68 -4.90 -20.03
CA PHE A 91 1.53 -4.32 -18.70
C PHE A 91 2.67 -4.74 -17.77
N ILE A 92 3.15 -3.78 -16.99
CA ILE A 92 4.16 -3.97 -15.96
C ILE A 92 3.52 -3.70 -14.61
N ARG A 93 3.75 -4.57 -13.64
CA ARG A 93 3.36 -4.31 -12.26
C ARG A 93 4.32 -3.29 -11.65
N CYS A 94 3.77 -2.32 -10.95
CA CYS A 94 4.52 -1.18 -10.43
C CYS A 94 4.10 -0.86 -8.99
N ILE A 95 4.82 0.06 -8.36
CA ILE A 95 4.53 0.58 -7.03
C ILE A 95 4.07 2.03 -7.20
N LEU A 96 2.89 2.38 -6.75
CA LEU A 96 2.42 3.76 -6.67
C LEU A 96 2.44 4.18 -5.20
N PRO A 97 3.48 4.91 -4.77
CA PRO A 97 3.57 5.39 -3.40
C PRO A 97 2.72 6.64 -3.22
N VAL A 98 2.04 6.75 -2.07
CA VAL A 98 1.27 7.93 -1.67
C VAL A 98 1.62 8.29 -0.22
N PRO A 99 2.15 9.50 0.05
CA PRO A 99 2.49 9.93 1.41
C PRO A 99 1.28 9.88 2.34
N ILE A 100 1.52 9.73 3.64
CA ILE A 100 0.46 9.84 4.65
C ILE A 100 0.70 11.13 5.44
N THR A 101 -0.31 11.99 5.51
CA THR A 101 -0.24 13.26 6.22
C THR A 101 -0.01 13.01 7.71
N GLY A 102 1.03 13.61 8.26
CA GLY A 102 1.48 13.47 9.64
C GLY A 102 2.25 12.20 9.96
N TYR A 103 2.67 11.45 8.95
CA TYR A 103 3.49 10.25 9.12
C TYR A 103 4.73 10.32 8.23
N ASP A 104 5.89 9.96 8.79
CA ASP A 104 7.12 9.83 8.01
C ASP A 104 7.13 8.54 7.19
N GLY A 105 6.27 8.50 6.17
CA GLY A 105 6.09 7.34 5.32
C GLY A 105 4.95 7.49 4.33
N TYR A 106 4.68 6.39 3.64
CA TYR A 106 3.70 6.29 2.58
C TYR A 106 3.03 4.92 2.59
N ILE A 107 1.83 4.84 2.02
CA ILE A 107 1.24 3.57 1.59
C ILE A 107 1.63 3.30 0.15
N CYS A 108 1.81 2.03 -0.22
CA CYS A 108 1.96 1.63 -1.61
C CYS A 108 0.68 0.99 -2.15
N PHE A 109 0.27 1.44 -3.33
CA PHE A 109 -0.54 0.63 -4.21
C PHE A 109 0.38 -0.17 -5.13
N GLY A 110 0.01 -1.41 -5.43
CA GLY A 110 0.69 -2.26 -6.41
C GLY A 110 -0.13 -2.43 -7.69
N PRO A 111 -0.41 -1.37 -8.46
CA PRO A 111 -1.20 -1.46 -9.68
C PRO A 111 -0.38 -1.98 -10.85
N TRP A 112 -1.06 -2.10 -11.98
CA TRP A 112 -0.50 -2.39 -13.28
C TRP A 112 -0.48 -1.13 -14.14
N ALA A 113 0.60 -0.96 -14.89
CA ALA A 113 0.79 0.12 -15.84
C ALA A 113 0.83 -0.46 -17.25
N ARG A 114 -0.04 0.01 -18.13
CA ARG A 114 0.02 -0.29 -19.57
C ARG A 114 1.14 0.54 -20.19
N VAL A 115 1.99 -0.11 -20.97
CA VAL A 115 3.13 0.53 -21.65
C VAL A 115 3.17 0.16 -23.12
N ALA A 116 3.95 0.89 -23.91
CA ALA A 116 4.29 0.48 -25.26
C ALA A 116 5.10 -0.82 -25.23
N ARG A 117 5.03 -1.58 -26.33
CA ARG A 117 5.68 -2.90 -26.41
C ARG A 117 7.18 -2.81 -26.20
N GLU A 118 7.81 -1.77 -26.75
CA GLU A 118 9.24 -1.55 -26.69
C GLU A 118 9.70 -1.33 -25.25
N HIS A 119 8.92 -0.60 -24.45
CA HIS A 119 9.18 -0.40 -23.02
C HIS A 119 8.95 -1.67 -22.19
N PHE A 120 7.93 -2.46 -22.52
CA PHE A 120 7.72 -3.76 -21.90
C PHE A 120 8.89 -4.71 -22.13
N GLU A 121 9.38 -4.79 -23.37
CA GLU A 121 10.52 -5.64 -23.72
C GLU A 121 11.81 -5.14 -23.06
N ALA A 122 12.02 -3.82 -22.99
CA ALA A 122 13.15 -3.23 -22.27
C ALA A 122 13.14 -3.55 -20.77
N TYR A 123 11.99 -3.42 -20.11
CA TYR A 123 11.85 -3.77 -18.69
C TYR A 123 12.00 -5.29 -18.46
N ALA A 124 11.40 -6.12 -19.31
CA ALA A 124 11.58 -7.57 -19.20
C ALA A 124 13.06 -7.96 -19.33
N ALA A 125 13.80 -7.32 -20.25
CA ALA A 125 15.23 -7.51 -20.39
C ALA A 125 16.03 -7.01 -19.17
N SER A 126 15.64 -5.89 -18.54
CA SER A 126 16.33 -5.36 -17.35
C SER A 126 16.29 -6.30 -16.15
N THR A 127 15.30 -7.19 -16.09
CA THR A 127 15.17 -8.21 -15.02
C THR A 127 16.01 -9.47 -15.23
N LEU A 128 16.73 -9.59 -16.36
CA LEU A 128 17.55 -10.76 -16.70
C LEU A 128 19.02 -10.35 -16.87
N PRO A 129 20.00 -11.19 -16.50
CA PRO A 129 21.41 -10.93 -16.77
C PRO A 129 21.65 -10.59 -18.26
N PRO A 130 22.42 -9.53 -18.59
CA PRO A 130 23.33 -8.78 -17.73
C PRO A 130 22.69 -7.61 -16.95
N PHE A 131 21.37 -7.57 -16.83
CA PHE A 131 20.58 -6.54 -16.14
C PHE A 131 20.79 -5.15 -16.75
N PRO A 132 20.49 -4.96 -18.05
CA PRO A 132 20.60 -3.65 -18.67
C PRO A 132 19.72 -2.63 -17.93
N PRO A 133 20.11 -1.33 -17.91
CA PRO A 133 19.29 -0.31 -17.29
C PRO A 133 17.97 -0.16 -18.03
N PHE A 134 16.95 0.22 -17.28
CA PHE A 134 15.65 0.63 -17.81
C PHE A 134 15.43 2.08 -17.37
N ASP A 135 15.31 3.00 -18.31
CA ASP A 135 15.29 4.44 -18.02
C ASP A 135 13.93 4.95 -17.52
N GLY A 136 12.97 4.04 -17.35
CA GLY A 136 11.57 4.40 -17.17
C GLY A 136 10.85 4.65 -18.51
N CYS A 137 9.57 4.97 -18.43
CA CYS A 137 8.76 5.27 -19.61
C CYS A 137 7.45 5.97 -19.26
N GLU A 138 6.81 6.53 -20.27
CA GLU A 138 5.39 6.90 -20.21
C GLU A 138 4.52 5.65 -20.09
N ALA A 139 3.48 5.74 -19.28
CA ALA A 139 2.56 4.65 -19.03
C ALA A 139 1.13 5.14 -18.81
N MET A 140 0.20 4.19 -18.78
CA MET A 140 -1.20 4.43 -18.44
C MET A 140 -1.60 3.53 -17.27
N LEU A 141 -2.24 4.08 -16.25
CA LEU A 141 -2.79 3.27 -15.15
C LEU A 141 -3.79 2.24 -15.71
N ALA A 142 -3.67 0.99 -15.27
CA ALA A 142 -4.48 -0.13 -15.75
C ALA A 142 -5.31 -0.81 -14.65
N ASN A 143 -5.43 -0.18 -13.47
CA ASN A 143 -6.35 -0.57 -12.40
C ASN A 143 -7.16 0.64 -11.95
N ASP A 144 -8.39 0.39 -11.51
CA ASP A 144 -9.20 1.41 -10.87
C ASP A 144 -8.68 1.64 -9.44
N LEU A 145 -8.16 2.84 -9.19
CA LEU A 145 -7.67 3.23 -7.87
C LEU A 145 -8.64 4.22 -7.22
N PRO A 146 -8.75 4.22 -5.88
CA PRO A 146 -9.45 5.29 -5.16
C PRO A 146 -8.94 6.66 -5.59
N GLY A 147 -9.85 7.59 -5.86
CA GLY A 147 -9.52 8.95 -6.33
C GLY A 147 -9.21 9.07 -7.83
N SER A 148 -9.28 7.97 -8.61
CA SER A 148 -9.25 8.02 -10.07
C SER A 148 -10.67 7.94 -10.66
N ASP A 149 -10.91 8.59 -11.81
CA ASP A 149 -12.13 8.38 -12.59
C ASP A 149 -11.92 7.17 -13.50
N PRO A 150 -12.65 6.05 -13.33
CA PRO A 150 -12.43 4.82 -14.09
C PRO A 150 -12.71 4.99 -15.59
N ARG A 151 -13.36 6.08 -16.01
CA ARG A 151 -13.65 6.38 -17.42
C ARG A 151 -12.57 7.22 -18.08
N MET A 152 -11.67 7.80 -17.29
CA MET A 152 -10.63 8.68 -17.79
C MET A 152 -9.27 7.97 -17.70
N PRO A 153 -8.54 7.85 -18.82
CA PRO A 153 -7.17 7.39 -18.78
C PRO A 153 -6.34 8.27 -17.83
N VAL A 154 -5.53 7.67 -16.97
CA VAL A 154 -4.59 8.38 -16.09
C VAL A 154 -3.16 8.17 -16.59
N PRO A 155 -2.59 9.16 -17.31
CA PRO A 155 -1.20 9.13 -17.72
C PRO A 155 -0.28 9.14 -16.50
N CYS A 156 0.79 8.36 -16.60
CA CYS A 156 1.76 8.21 -15.55
C CYS A 156 3.19 8.19 -16.13
N LEU A 157 4.13 8.59 -15.30
CA LEU A 157 5.54 8.31 -15.51
C LEU A 157 5.95 7.11 -14.65
N LEU A 158 6.58 6.13 -15.29
CA LEU A 158 7.11 4.95 -14.64
C LEU A 158 8.64 5.12 -14.52
N THR A 159 9.17 5.06 -13.31
CA THR A 159 10.61 5.24 -13.02
C THR A 159 11.16 4.03 -12.26
N THR A 160 12.48 3.85 -12.22
CA THR A 160 13.12 2.80 -11.43
C THR A 160 14.34 3.33 -10.67
N ALA A 161 14.65 2.76 -9.50
CA ALA A 161 15.92 3.01 -8.79
C ALA A 161 17.06 2.08 -9.22
N GLY A 162 16.74 0.94 -9.85
CA GLY A 162 17.71 -0.10 -10.11
C GLY A 162 17.16 -1.23 -10.98
N PRO A 163 18.02 -2.13 -11.47
CA PRO A 163 17.62 -3.17 -12.41
C PRO A 163 16.66 -4.23 -11.83
N THR A 164 16.69 -4.44 -10.52
CA THR A 164 15.86 -5.44 -9.82
C THR A 164 14.69 -4.85 -9.07
N ASP A 165 14.58 -3.53 -8.99
CA ASP A 165 13.51 -2.87 -8.26
C ASP A 165 12.23 -2.87 -9.09
N ARG A 166 11.09 -3.06 -8.41
CA ARG A 166 9.81 -2.79 -9.05
C ARG A 166 9.73 -1.31 -9.39
N PRO A 167 9.32 -0.97 -10.61
CA PRO A 167 9.27 0.43 -11.00
C PRO A 167 8.20 1.18 -10.21
N ALA A 168 8.48 2.43 -9.89
CA ALA A 168 7.55 3.35 -9.26
C ALA A 168 6.69 4.06 -10.31
N LEU A 169 5.42 4.30 -9.99
CA LEU A 169 4.45 4.94 -10.85
C LEU A 169 4.04 6.29 -10.25
N PHE A 170 4.16 7.35 -11.05
CA PHE A 170 3.81 8.71 -10.67
C PHE A 170 2.75 9.24 -11.64
N ALA A 171 1.58 9.61 -11.13
CA ALA A 171 0.51 10.17 -11.94
C ALA A 171 0.90 11.56 -12.48
N GLU A 172 0.58 11.84 -13.73
CA GLU A 172 0.88 13.15 -14.31
C GLU A 172 -0.15 14.22 -13.92
N GLY A 173 -1.37 13.81 -13.56
CA GLY A 173 -2.45 14.71 -13.16
C GLY A 173 -3.60 14.04 -12.41
N GLY A 174 -4.68 14.79 -12.21
CA GLY A 174 -5.90 14.32 -11.56
C GLY A 174 -5.77 14.07 -10.06
N GLY A 175 -6.76 13.35 -9.50
CA GLY A 175 -6.85 13.06 -8.06
C GLY A 175 -5.65 12.26 -7.53
N LEU A 176 -5.12 11.33 -8.33
CA LEU A 176 -3.93 10.56 -7.93
C LEU A 176 -2.69 11.43 -7.82
N ARG A 177 -2.44 12.35 -8.77
CA ARG A 177 -1.31 13.30 -8.64
C ARG A 177 -1.49 14.19 -7.42
N HIS A 178 -2.70 14.67 -7.17
CA HIS A 178 -3.00 15.46 -5.98
C HIS A 178 -2.69 14.68 -4.69
N ALA A 179 -3.13 13.43 -4.60
CA ALA A 179 -2.84 12.55 -3.46
C ALA A 179 -1.33 12.33 -3.28
N GLN A 180 -0.58 12.10 -4.36
CA GLN A 180 0.89 11.95 -4.29
C GLN A 180 1.60 13.24 -3.85
N GLN A 181 1.00 14.41 -4.06
CA GLN A 181 1.57 15.71 -3.71
C GLN A 181 1.20 16.20 -2.31
N GLN A 182 -0.02 15.89 -1.84
CA GLN A 182 -0.55 16.38 -0.56
C GLN A 182 -0.54 15.31 0.53
N GLY A 183 -0.41 14.05 0.14
CA GLY A 183 -0.60 12.91 1.02
C GLY A 183 -2.07 12.57 1.26
N LEU A 184 -2.28 11.41 1.88
CA LEU A 184 -3.57 10.95 2.37
C LEU A 184 -3.69 11.28 3.85
N THR A 185 -4.82 11.87 4.23
CA THR A 185 -5.22 11.92 5.63
C THR A 185 -5.52 10.51 6.15
N PHE A 186 -5.48 10.32 7.46
CA PHE A 186 -5.80 9.02 8.04
C PHE A 186 -7.26 8.60 7.78
N ASP A 187 -8.21 9.53 7.79
CA ASP A 187 -9.59 9.22 7.41
C ASP A 187 -9.70 8.74 5.96
N SER A 188 -9.00 9.41 5.02
CA SER A 188 -8.95 8.96 3.62
C SER A 188 -8.35 7.56 3.49
N LEU A 189 -7.32 7.23 4.28
CA LEU A 189 -6.73 5.90 4.31
C LEU A 189 -7.72 4.84 4.82
N LEU A 190 -8.48 5.14 5.88
CA LEU A 190 -9.50 4.25 6.41
C LEU A 190 -10.66 4.05 5.42
N GLU A 191 -11.06 5.09 4.69
CA GLU A 191 -12.06 4.99 3.61
C GLU A 191 -11.60 4.06 2.48
N ILE A 192 -10.31 4.14 2.11
CA ILE A 192 -9.72 3.27 1.10
C ILE A 192 -9.75 1.80 1.56
N TYR A 193 -9.35 1.51 2.81
CA TYR A 193 -9.44 0.14 3.33
C TYR A 193 -10.87 -0.37 3.40
N ALA A 194 -11.82 0.47 3.81
CA ALA A 194 -13.24 0.11 3.86
C ALA A 194 -13.78 -0.23 2.46
N ALA A 195 -13.41 0.56 1.44
CA ALA A 195 -13.79 0.30 0.04
C ALA A 195 -13.21 -1.03 -0.50
N LEU A 196 -12.11 -1.52 0.09
CA LEU A 196 -11.46 -2.78 -0.26
C LEU A 196 -11.89 -3.96 0.62
N GLY A 197 -12.87 -3.75 1.51
CA GLY A 197 -13.46 -4.81 2.35
C GLY A 197 -12.97 -4.88 3.79
N THR A 198 -12.09 -3.95 4.21
CA THR A 198 -11.55 -3.87 5.57
C THR A 198 -12.01 -2.56 6.23
N ASP A 199 -13.25 -2.53 6.74
CA ASP A 199 -13.77 -1.34 7.42
C ASP A 199 -13.38 -1.33 8.90
N LEU A 200 -12.44 -0.45 9.26
CA LEU A 200 -11.89 -0.33 10.62
C LEU A 200 -12.42 0.89 11.38
N ARG A 201 -13.19 1.78 10.72
CA ARG A 201 -13.51 3.12 11.23
C ARG A 201 -14.21 3.04 12.57
N GLY A 202 -15.30 2.28 12.65
CA GLY A 202 -16.03 2.08 13.91
C GLY A 202 -15.29 1.20 14.93
N HIS A 203 -14.29 0.42 14.52
CA HIS A 203 -13.56 -0.44 15.45
C HIS A 203 -12.51 0.32 16.24
N LEU A 204 -11.80 1.25 15.60
CA LEU A 204 -10.71 2.01 16.21
C LEU A 204 -11.19 3.08 17.22
N ASP A 205 -12.45 3.49 17.14
CA ASP A 205 -13.06 4.49 18.03
C ASP A 205 -13.32 3.97 19.45
N HIS A 206 -13.28 2.66 19.66
CA HIS A 206 -13.57 2.07 20.96
C HIS A 206 -12.37 2.13 21.91
N ASP A 207 -12.59 2.79 23.06
CA ASP A 207 -11.68 2.68 24.20
C ASP A 207 -11.81 1.30 24.84
N PRO A 208 -10.69 0.64 25.23
CA PRO A 208 -10.80 -0.50 26.13
C PRO A 208 -11.51 -0.03 27.40
N GLU A 209 -12.55 -0.75 27.84
CA GLU A 209 -13.15 -0.50 29.14
C GLU A 209 -12.02 -0.50 30.19
N VAL A 210 -11.85 0.65 30.86
CA VAL A 210 -11.02 0.71 32.05
C VAL A 210 -11.76 -0.09 33.10
N ASP A 211 -11.26 -1.27 33.45
CA ASP A 211 -11.78 -2.02 34.60
C ASP A 211 -11.66 -1.13 35.84
N PRO A 212 -12.78 -0.65 36.43
CA PRO A 212 -12.74 0.22 37.59
C PRO A 212 -12.22 -0.50 38.85
N ALA A 213 -11.99 -1.82 38.80
CA ALA A 213 -11.49 -2.61 39.92
C ALA A 213 -9.96 -2.71 40.03
N ALA A 214 -9.20 -2.20 39.06
CA ALA A 214 -7.73 -2.18 39.13
C ALA A 214 -7.23 -0.97 39.94
N GLU A 215 -7.41 -1.00 41.27
CA GLU A 215 -6.80 0.00 42.16
C GLU A 215 -5.25 -0.08 42.12
N PRO A 216 -4.53 1.06 42.00
CA PRO A 216 -3.09 1.09 42.14
C PRO A 216 -2.74 1.12 43.63
N GLY A 217 -2.59 -0.05 44.26
CA GLY A 217 -2.22 -0.07 45.68
C GLY A 217 -2.38 -1.38 46.43
N GLN A 218 -1.85 -2.49 45.92
CA GLN A 218 -1.55 -3.63 46.79
C GLN A 218 -0.05 -3.89 46.78
N SER A 219 0.65 -3.23 47.70
CA SER A 219 1.93 -3.71 48.19
C SER A 219 1.74 -5.15 48.70
N PRO A 220 2.65 -6.09 48.41
CA PRO A 220 2.56 -7.41 49.00
C PRO A 220 2.74 -7.26 50.51
N GLY A 221 1.70 -7.57 51.27
CA GLY A 221 1.76 -7.64 52.73
C GLY A 221 2.80 -8.68 53.18
N PRO A 222 3.43 -8.50 54.34
CA PRO A 222 4.48 -9.40 54.80
C PRO A 222 3.91 -10.81 54.95
N GLY A 223 4.61 -11.79 54.36
CA GLY A 223 4.27 -13.21 54.49
C GLY A 223 4.25 -13.62 55.96
N PRO A 224 3.40 -14.59 56.34
CA PRO A 224 3.32 -15.03 57.73
C PRO A 224 4.67 -15.63 58.16
N ASP A 225 5.18 -15.12 59.29
CA ASP A 225 6.27 -15.73 60.04
C ASP A 225 5.92 -17.19 60.34
N ASP A 226 6.80 -18.09 59.93
CA ASP A 226 6.74 -19.53 60.18
C ASP A 226 7.31 -19.81 61.58
N PRO A 227 6.53 -20.31 62.56
CA PRO A 227 7.08 -20.79 63.82
C PRO A 227 7.12 -22.32 63.79
N ASN A 228 8.24 -22.86 63.31
CA ASN A 228 8.83 -24.20 63.54
C ASN A 228 9.27 -24.89 62.24
N GLY A 229 10.58 -25.10 62.10
CA GLY A 229 11.19 -25.97 61.09
C GLY A 229 12.67 -25.70 60.89
#